data_AF-A0A813D743-F1
#
_entry.id   AF-A0A813D743-F1
#
_cell.length_a   1.000
_cell.length_b   1.000
_cell.length_c   1.000
_cell.angle_alpha   90.00
_cell.angle_beta   90.00
_cell.angle_gamma   90.00
#
_symmetry.space_group_name_H-M   'P 1'
#
loop_
_entity.id
_entity.type
_entity.pdbx_description
1 polymer ?
#
loop_
_entity_poly.entity_id
_entity_poly.type
_entity_poly.pdbx_seq_one_letter_code
_entity_poly.pdbx_strand_id
1 'polypeptide(L)'
;ESMYAVLASRLNTASSSPLFALAGLASVWHRIATFVLLPRLHEVDRLRIPIAPGRRTESSGAHWIGADADEAVSAVREWCEVARERACREISCPPSWLSPLQELWFWRRRAARLRFLLDQLELPSSRRALELTAELRGPGCQDSELERSTLRLIALHGEASDCADNLGELEETLEAMNLGPAEVVAQTLPSMLQNLGRIWYSSRFFNTETLMLPFLERVARNAVEVVTRDVTVAAFGSDRFLDSAAGGQNALDVWEEGYFAVRSQVEDKGMIESWDFDRVRLFGRTRFVGMVLKDLVQLSRASAQGAEGVFEEARQRLLDSLSGVLGGGAEDGSLANWEFEWLQFVDRVQLDTLSQM
;
A
#
# COMPACT_ATOMS: atom_id res chain seq x y z
N GLU A 1 8.77 23.19 22.62
CA GLU A 1 10.19 22.98 22.25
C GLU A 1 10.29 22.96 20.73
N SER A 2 11.31 23.60 20.16
CA SER A 2 11.43 23.78 18.71
C SER A 2 11.55 22.43 17.98
N MET A 3 10.82 22.25 16.89
CA MET A 3 10.90 21.09 15.97
C MET A 3 12.35 20.76 15.56
N TYR A 4 13.22 21.78 15.53
CA TYR A 4 14.65 21.63 15.31
C TYR A 4 15.38 20.82 16.41
N ALA A 5 14.97 20.94 17.68
CA ALA A 5 15.60 20.23 18.79
C ALA A 5 15.30 18.72 18.76
N VAL A 6 14.08 18.36 18.34
CA VAL A 6 13.65 16.96 18.16
C VAL A 6 14.32 16.32 16.95
N LEU A 7 14.51 17.08 15.85
CA LEU A 7 15.24 16.62 14.67
C LEU A 7 16.74 16.46 14.94
N ALA A 8 17.34 17.38 15.71
CA ALA A 8 18.74 17.31 16.10
C ALA A 8 19.04 16.13 17.04
N SER A 9 18.13 15.79 17.95
CA SER A 9 18.34 14.65 18.86
C SER A 9 18.25 13.31 18.13
N ARG A 10 17.37 13.17 17.13
CA ARG A 10 17.23 11.94 16.33
C ARG A 10 18.34 11.73 15.30
N LEU A 11 18.98 12.80 14.82
CA LEU A 11 20.17 12.70 13.97
C LEU A 11 21.41 12.25 14.73
N ASN A 12 21.49 12.52 16.04
CA ASN A 12 22.68 12.23 16.85
C ASN A 12 22.73 10.79 17.39
N THR A 13 21.65 10.01 17.21
CA THR A 13 21.55 8.61 17.68
C THR A 13 21.69 7.56 16.57
N ALA A 14 21.88 7.96 15.30
CA ALA A 14 22.00 7.03 14.18
C ALA A 14 23.48 6.65 13.93
N SER A 15 23.89 5.48 14.42
CA SER A 15 25.19 4.89 14.13
C SER A 15 25.30 4.36 12.69
N SER A 16 26.41 4.72 12.05
CA SER A 16 27.24 3.94 11.10
C SER A 16 26.72 3.51 9.71
N SER A 17 25.65 4.08 9.14
CA SER A 17 25.44 3.98 7.68
C SER A 17 24.72 5.20 7.07
N PRO A 18 25.34 5.91 6.11
CA PRO A 18 24.77 7.12 5.51
C PRO A 18 23.50 6.86 4.68
N LEU A 19 23.32 5.63 4.18
CA LEU A 19 22.12 5.22 3.42
C LEU A 19 20.85 5.16 4.30
N PHE A 20 20.96 4.70 5.55
CA PHE A 20 19.83 4.66 6.48
C PHE A 20 19.44 6.06 6.97
N ALA A 21 20.41 6.95 7.16
CA ALA A 21 20.14 8.36 7.50
C ALA A 21 19.43 9.10 6.35
N LEU A 22 19.82 8.83 5.10
CA LEU A 22 19.16 9.38 3.91
C LEU A 22 17.75 8.81 3.71
N ALA A 23 17.53 7.53 3.97
CA ALA A 23 16.20 6.92 3.95
C ALA A 23 15.28 7.51 5.04
N GLY A 24 15.80 7.73 6.25
CA GLY A 24 15.07 8.40 7.33
C GLY A 24 14.71 9.85 7.00
N LEU A 25 15.64 10.61 6.40
CA LEU A 25 15.37 11.98 5.92
C LEU A 25 14.38 11.98 4.75
N ALA A 26 14.45 11.03 3.83
CA ALA A 26 13.48 10.88 2.74
C ALA A 26 12.08 10.57 3.28
N SER A 27 11.98 9.71 4.29
CA SER A 27 10.72 9.41 4.99
C SER A 27 10.14 10.63 5.71
N VAL A 28 10.97 11.45 6.37
CA VAL A 28 10.54 12.72 7.00
C VAL A 28 10.12 13.76 5.96
N TRP A 29 10.89 13.95 4.90
CA TRP A 29 10.54 14.86 3.81
C TRP A 29 9.30 14.39 3.04
N HIS A 30 9.10 13.08 2.90
CA HIS A 30 7.89 12.51 2.33
C HIS A 30 6.68 12.72 3.24
N ARG A 31 6.84 12.60 4.58
CA ARG A 31 5.79 12.96 5.55
C ARG A 31 5.43 14.45 5.48
N ILE A 32 6.42 15.35 5.46
CA ILE A 32 6.19 16.80 5.28
C ILE A 32 5.55 17.07 3.91
N ALA A 33 6.05 16.41 2.86
CA ALA A 33 5.50 16.54 1.52
C ALA A 33 4.04 16.09 1.51
N THR A 34 3.67 14.96 2.11
CA THR A 34 2.31 14.41 2.07
C THR A 34 1.31 15.14 2.98
N PHE A 35 1.72 15.55 4.19
CA PHE A 35 0.80 16.18 5.15
C PHE A 35 0.77 17.71 5.10
N VAL A 36 1.83 18.36 4.61
CA VAL A 36 1.93 19.84 4.60
C VAL A 36 1.92 20.40 3.17
N LEU A 37 2.68 19.80 2.25
CA LEU A 37 2.88 20.38 0.92
C LEU A 37 1.93 19.82 -0.15
N LEU A 38 1.51 18.55 -0.06
CA LEU A 38 0.68 17.89 -1.06
C LEU A 38 -0.74 18.44 -1.14
N PRO A 39 -1.40 18.74 0.00
CA PRO A 39 -2.66 19.48 -0.03
C PRO A 39 -2.51 20.89 -0.65
N ARG A 40 -1.28 21.41 -0.73
CA ARG A 40 -0.98 22.75 -1.25
C ARG A 40 -0.47 22.79 -2.69
N LEU A 41 0.10 21.71 -3.23
CA LEU A 41 0.92 21.75 -4.46
C LEU A 41 0.34 21.06 -5.71
N HIS A 42 -0.68 20.19 -5.66
CA HIS A 42 -1.30 19.65 -6.89
C HIS A 42 -2.80 19.36 -6.74
N GLU A 43 -3.60 19.87 -7.69
CA GLU A 43 -4.99 19.47 -8.05
C GLU A 43 -5.88 18.97 -6.91
N VAL A 44 -5.96 19.74 -5.83
CA VAL A 44 -7.04 19.56 -4.87
C VAL A 44 -8.17 20.47 -5.31
N ASP A 45 -9.30 19.88 -5.68
CA ASP A 45 -10.52 20.60 -6.06
C ASP A 45 -10.79 21.68 -5.00
N ARG A 46 -10.60 22.96 -5.36
CA ARG A 46 -10.84 24.07 -4.44
C ARG A 46 -12.25 24.56 -4.71
N LEU A 47 -13.12 24.43 -3.73
CA LEU A 47 -14.43 25.05 -3.78
C LEU A 47 -14.25 26.56 -3.87
N ARG A 48 -14.94 27.18 -4.82
CA ARG A 48 -15.02 28.64 -4.89
C ARG A 48 -15.83 29.14 -3.70
N ILE A 49 -15.14 29.64 -2.68
CA ILE A 49 -15.78 30.24 -1.52
C ILE A 49 -16.10 31.69 -1.87
N PRO A 50 -17.38 32.11 -1.92
CA PRO A 50 -17.72 33.49 -2.17
C PRO A 50 -17.15 34.34 -1.04
N ILE A 51 -16.22 35.24 -1.38
CA ILE A 51 -15.64 36.21 -0.46
C ILE A 51 -16.44 37.48 -0.67
N ALA A 52 -17.16 37.92 0.36
CA ALA A 52 -17.88 39.20 0.33
C ALA A 52 -16.92 40.31 -0.17
N PRO A 53 -17.23 40.99 -1.30
CA PRO A 53 -16.34 41.98 -1.86
C PRO A 53 -16.29 43.21 -0.95
N GLY A 54 -15.28 43.23 -0.07
CA GLY A 54 -14.83 44.40 0.66
C GLY A 54 -15.78 44.91 1.76
N ARG A 55 -15.49 44.53 3.01
CA ARG A 55 -15.31 45.49 4.12
C ARG A 55 -14.61 44.78 5.28
N ARG A 56 -13.34 45.13 5.50
CA ARG A 56 -12.75 45.03 6.83
C ARG A 56 -13.43 46.10 7.68
N THR A 57 -14.52 45.74 8.34
CA THR A 57 -14.95 46.47 9.52
C THR A 57 -15.13 45.46 10.62
N GLU A 58 -14.25 45.57 11.61
CA GLU A 58 -14.45 45.06 12.94
C GLU A 58 -15.86 45.39 13.43
N SER A 59 -16.39 44.51 14.27
CA SER A 59 -17.70 44.53 14.92
C SER A 59 -18.82 43.73 14.23
N SER A 60 -19.18 42.66 14.93
CA SER A 60 -20.56 42.23 15.21
C SER A 60 -21.52 42.17 14.01
N GLY A 61 -21.68 40.95 13.48
CA GLY A 61 -22.88 40.46 12.80
C GLY A 61 -23.62 41.47 11.91
N ALA A 62 -23.21 41.63 10.65
CA ALA A 62 -24.00 42.30 9.63
C ALA A 62 -23.65 41.69 8.26
N HIS A 63 -24.54 40.88 7.69
CA HIS A 63 -25.57 41.24 6.71
C HIS A 63 -25.02 41.24 5.28
N TRP A 64 -25.19 40.10 4.60
CA TRP A 64 -25.10 39.97 3.16
C TRP A 64 -26.28 40.74 2.54
N ILE A 65 -26.04 41.73 1.69
CA ILE A 65 -27.11 42.55 1.09
C ILE A 65 -26.94 42.56 -0.43
N GLY A 66 -27.93 41.97 -1.10
CA GLY A 66 -28.44 42.43 -2.41
C GLY A 66 -27.75 41.90 -3.66
N ALA A 67 -26.41 41.84 -3.70
CA ALA A 67 -25.66 41.25 -4.83
C ALA A 67 -25.16 39.82 -4.53
N ASP A 68 -25.38 39.37 -3.30
CA ASP A 68 -24.74 38.20 -2.68
C ASP A 68 -25.52 36.88 -2.83
N ALA A 69 -26.82 36.97 -3.14
CA ALA A 69 -27.74 35.84 -3.23
C ALA A 69 -27.45 34.95 -4.45
N ASP A 70 -27.33 35.56 -5.63
CA ASP A 70 -27.05 34.84 -6.88
C ASP A 70 -25.64 34.24 -6.88
N GLU A 71 -24.66 34.93 -6.28
CA GLU A 71 -23.30 34.42 -6.11
C GLU A 71 -23.27 33.23 -5.13
N ALA A 72 -24.01 33.30 -4.02
CA ALA A 72 -24.16 32.18 -3.10
C ALA A 72 -24.86 30.98 -3.76
N VAL A 73 -25.94 31.21 -4.52
CA VAL A 73 -26.64 30.14 -5.27
C VAL A 73 -25.73 29.51 -6.33
N SER A 74 -24.94 30.32 -7.05
CA SER A 74 -23.98 29.83 -8.03
C SER A 74 -22.86 29.02 -7.38
N ALA A 75 -22.30 29.50 -6.26
CA ALA A 75 -21.26 28.80 -5.52
C ALA A 75 -21.76 27.46 -4.98
N VAL A 76 -22.95 27.42 -4.38
CA VAL A 76 -23.55 26.18 -3.87
C VAL A 76 -23.78 25.16 -4.99
N ARG A 77 -24.23 25.61 -6.18
CA ARG A 77 -24.37 24.72 -7.35
C ARG A 77 -23.03 24.13 -7.79
N GLU A 78 -21.98 24.95 -7.84
CA GLU A 78 -20.62 24.50 -8.13
C GLU A 78 -20.14 23.48 -7.09
N TRP A 79 -20.43 23.71 -5.80
CA TRP A 79 -20.07 22.76 -4.74
C TRP A 79 -20.82 21.43 -4.87
N CYS A 80 -22.10 21.43 -5.28
CA CYS A 80 -22.82 20.21 -5.60
C CYS A 80 -22.11 19.43 -6.71
N GLU A 81 -21.70 20.11 -7.78
CA GLU A 81 -21.00 19.51 -8.90
C GLU A 81 -19.67 18.91 -8.48
N VAL A 82 -18.82 19.67 -7.79
CA VAL A 82 -17.51 19.22 -7.31
C VAL A 82 -17.67 18.06 -6.32
N ALA A 83 -18.57 18.16 -5.33
CA ALA A 83 -18.77 17.12 -4.32
C ALA A 83 -19.26 15.81 -4.96
N ARG A 84 -20.20 15.89 -5.90
CA ARG A 84 -20.69 14.72 -6.64
C ARG A 84 -19.62 14.13 -7.54
N GLU A 85 -18.96 14.95 -8.35
CA GLU A 85 -17.88 14.49 -9.24
C GLU A 85 -16.77 13.80 -8.45
N ARG A 86 -16.37 14.39 -7.32
CA ARG A 86 -15.39 13.78 -6.41
C ARG A 86 -15.88 12.47 -5.83
N ALA A 87 -17.10 12.45 -5.29
CA ALA A 87 -17.68 11.24 -4.72
C ALA A 87 -17.83 10.10 -5.76
N CYS A 88 -18.01 10.43 -7.04
CA CYS A 88 -18.07 9.48 -8.14
C CYS A 88 -16.68 9.05 -8.65
N ARG A 89 -15.69 9.94 -8.65
CA ARG A 89 -14.34 9.69 -9.18
C ARG A 89 -13.41 9.01 -8.19
N GLU A 90 -13.65 9.13 -6.89
CA GLU A 90 -12.78 8.51 -5.90
C GLU A 90 -12.84 6.98 -6.07
N ILE A 91 -11.76 6.42 -6.62
CA ILE A 91 -11.62 4.98 -6.87
C ILE A 91 -11.67 4.28 -5.51
N SER A 92 -12.61 3.35 -5.34
CA SER A 92 -12.77 2.63 -4.06
C SER A 92 -11.52 1.85 -3.66
N CYS A 93 -10.80 1.28 -4.62
CA CYS A 93 -9.70 0.35 -4.35
C CYS A 93 -8.33 0.92 -4.77
N PRO A 94 -7.27 0.73 -3.95
CA PRO A 94 -5.90 1.04 -4.37
C PRO A 94 -5.53 0.20 -5.60
N PRO A 95 -4.75 0.75 -6.56
CA PRO A 95 -4.25 -0.03 -7.69
C PRO A 95 -3.53 -1.31 -7.25
N SER A 96 -3.70 -2.39 -8.02
CA SER A 96 -3.13 -3.70 -7.68
C SER A 96 -1.61 -3.69 -7.65
N TRP A 97 -0.94 -2.88 -8.46
CA TRP A 97 0.52 -2.80 -8.59
C TRP A 97 1.24 -2.08 -7.43
N LEU A 98 0.52 -1.40 -6.53
CA LEU A 98 1.15 -0.71 -5.40
C LEU A 98 1.83 -1.70 -4.46
N SER A 99 2.98 -1.34 -3.89
CA SER A 99 3.53 -2.07 -2.73
C SER A 99 2.66 -1.85 -1.48
N PRO A 100 2.76 -2.71 -0.45
CA PRO A 100 2.00 -2.55 0.80
C PRO A 100 2.21 -1.17 1.44
N LEU A 101 3.45 -0.66 1.43
CA LEU A 101 3.77 0.67 1.93
C LEU A 101 3.12 1.77 1.08
N GLN A 102 3.12 1.62 -0.24
CA GLN A 102 2.46 2.58 -1.13
C GLN A 102 0.94 2.60 -0.96
N GLU A 103 0.32 1.48 -0.59
CA GLU A 103 -1.10 1.45 -0.25
C GLU A 103 -1.42 2.27 1.01
N LEU A 104 -0.60 2.18 2.06
CA LEU A 104 -0.74 3.08 3.23
C LEU A 104 -0.73 4.56 2.78
N TRP A 105 0.21 4.93 1.91
CA TRP A 105 0.29 6.29 1.37
C TRP A 105 -0.91 6.67 0.51
N PHE A 106 -1.47 5.72 -0.25
CA PHE A 106 -2.71 5.93 -0.99
C PHE A 106 -3.87 6.29 -0.05
N TRP A 107 -4.06 5.53 1.03
CA TRP A 107 -5.12 5.77 2.01
C TRP A 107 -4.94 7.11 2.74
N ARG A 108 -3.72 7.41 3.21
CA ARG A 108 -3.40 8.72 3.83
C ARG A 108 -3.71 9.89 2.90
N ARG A 109 -3.30 9.79 1.63
CA ARG A 109 -3.55 10.85 0.64
C ARG A 109 -5.05 10.99 0.35
N ARG A 110 -5.78 9.89 0.23
CA ARG A 110 -7.24 9.89 0.05
C ARG A 110 -7.94 10.54 1.24
N ALA A 111 -7.59 10.14 2.47
CA ALA A 111 -8.15 10.72 3.69
C ALA A 111 -7.91 12.23 3.76
N ALA A 112 -6.68 12.68 3.49
CA ALA A 112 -6.33 14.11 3.50
C ALA A 112 -7.09 14.94 2.44
N ARG A 113 -7.23 14.43 1.21
CA ARG A 113 -7.99 15.11 0.14
C ARG A 113 -9.47 15.25 0.48
N LEU A 114 -10.09 14.16 0.96
CA LEU A 114 -11.50 14.16 1.34
C LEU A 114 -11.75 15.07 2.55
N ARG A 115 -10.85 15.03 3.54
CA ARG A 115 -10.91 15.93 4.70
C ARG A 115 -10.83 17.39 4.29
N PHE A 116 -9.93 17.73 3.38
CA PHE A 116 -9.78 19.10 2.90
C PHE A 116 -11.06 19.65 2.24
N LEU A 117 -11.76 18.83 1.46
CA LEU A 117 -13.06 19.23 0.88
C LEU A 117 -14.14 19.41 1.95
N LEU A 118 -14.21 18.51 2.93
CA LEU A 118 -15.13 18.64 4.06
C LEU A 118 -14.86 19.91 4.88
N ASP A 119 -13.59 20.20 5.17
CA ASP A 119 -13.19 21.41 5.89
C ASP A 119 -13.62 22.68 5.14
N GLN A 120 -13.56 22.69 3.80
CA GLN A 120 -14.04 23.82 3.00
C GLN A 120 -15.56 24.02 3.09
N LEU A 121 -16.34 22.94 3.13
CA LEU A 121 -17.80 23.01 3.33
C LEU A 121 -18.18 23.44 4.74
N GLU A 122 -17.31 23.17 5.73
CA GLU A 122 -17.51 23.54 7.13
C GLU A 122 -17.13 24.99 7.47
N LEU A 123 -16.49 25.73 6.55
CA LEU A 123 -16.11 27.12 6.79
C LEU A 123 -17.33 28.00 7.12
N PRO A 124 -17.20 29.01 8.00
CA PRO A 124 -18.31 29.90 8.35
C PRO A 124 -18.95 30.61 7.14
N SER A 125 -18.12 31.02 6.17
CA SER A 125 -18.58 31.60 4.90
C SER A 125 -19.40 30.60 4.08
N SER A 126 -18.98 29.33 4.05
CA SER A 126 -19.67 28.27 3.32
C SER A 126 -21.03 27.95 3.96
N ARG A 127 -21.06 27.80 5.29
CA ARG A 127 -22.31 27.62 6.04
C ARG A 127 -23.27 28.78 5.83
N ARG A 128 -22.77 30.02 5.82
CA ARG A 128 -23.61 31.19 5.60
C ARG A 128 -24.17 31.24 4.17
N ALA A 129 -23.39 30.86 3.16
CA ALA A 129 -23.89 30.74 1.80
C ALA A 129 -25.02 29.69 1.71
N LEU A 130 -24.85 28.53 2.38
CA LEU A 130 -25.89 27.50 2.45
C LEU A 130 -27.18 27.99 3.12
N GLU A 131 -27.07 28.68 4.26
CA GLU A 131 -28.21 29.31 4.94
C GLU A 131 -28.95 30.28 4.02
N LEU A 132 -28.23 31.17 3.33
CA LEU A 132 -28.81 32.13 2.39
C LEU A 132 -29.52 31.42 1.23
N THR A 133 -28.91 30.39 0.64
CA THR A 133 -29.56 29.62 -0.43
C THR A 133 -30.82 28.89 0.04
N ALA A 134 -30.85 28.45 1.29
CA ALA A 134 -32.03 27.81 1.89
C ALA A 134 -33.15 28.84 2.17
N GLU A 135 -32.79 30.02 2.70
CA GLU A 135 -33.73 31.13 2.92
C GLU A 135 -34.41 31.56 1.60
N LEU A 136 -33.65 31.62 0.50
CA LEU A 136 -34.15 32.05 -0.82
C LEU A 136 -35.08 31.04 -1.50
N ARG A 137 -34.90 29.73 -1.26
CA ARG A 137 -35.75 28.69 -1.87
C ARG A 137 -37.05 28.42 -1.09
N GLY A 138 -37.15 28.96 0.12
CA GLY A 138 -38.32 28.78 0.99
C GLY A 138 -38.31 27.48 1.80
N PRO A 139 -39.19 27.38 2.82
CA PRO A 139 -39.25 26.23 3.72
C PRO A 139 -39.62 24.93 2.97
N GLY A 140 -38.75 23.92 3.05
CA GLY A 140 -38.93 22.60 2.42
C GLY A 140 -37.97 22.29 1.27
N CYS A 141 -37.26 23.29 0.73
CA CYS A 141 -36.26 23.12 -0.32
C CYS A 141 -34.83 23.05 0.25
N GLN A 142 -34.52 22.02 1.04
CA GLN A 142 -33.13 21.70 1.36
C GLN A 142 -32.41 21.23 0.08
N ASP A 143 -31.14 21.60 -0.09
CA ASP A 143 -30.32 21.15 -1.21
C ASP A 143 -29.93 19.68 -1.01
N SER A 144 -30.90 18.79 -1.21
CA SER A 144 -30.78 17.36 -0.92
C SER A 144 -29.59 16.73 -1.67
N GLU A 145 -29.16 17.32 -2.78
CA GLU A 145 -28.00 16.86 -3.54
C GLU A 145 -26.67 17.15 -2.84
N LEU A 146 -26.49 18.36 -2.33
CA LEU A 146 -25.27 18.70 -1.59
C LEU A 146 -25.19 17.91 -0.29
N GLU A 147 -26.30 17.78 0.42
CA GLU A 147 -26.36 17.01 1.66
C GLU A 147 -26.02 15.54 1.40
N ARG A 148 -26.66 14.91 0.39
CA ARG A 148 -26.33 13.53 -0.03
C ARG A 148 -24.86 13.38 -0.42
N SER A 149 -24.32 14.32 -1.19
CA SER A 149 -22.91 14.28 -1.61
C SER A 149 -21.95 14.48 -0.43
N THR A 150 -22.29 15.36 0.51
CA THR A 150 -21.51 15.59 1.74
C THR A 150 -21.50 14.36 2.63
N LEU A 151 -22.67 13.74 2.85
CA LEU A 151 -22.75 12.47 3.59
C LEU A 151 -21.92 11.36 2.92
N ARG A 152 -21.91 11.31 1.58
CA ARG A 152 -21.06 10.37 0.84
C ARG A 152 -19.57 10.67 1.02
N LEU A 153 -19.17 11.94 0.98
CA LEU A 153 -17.78 12.35 1.25
C LEU A 153 -17.35 12.01 2.68
N ILE A 154 -18.23 12.20 3.68
CA ILE A 154 -17.99 11.80 5.07
C ILE A 154 -17.77 10.29 5.18
N ALA A 155 -18.62 9.48 4.53
CA ALA A 155 -18.47 8.03 4.52
C ALA A 155 -17.14 7.59 3.88
N LEU A 156 -16.79 8.15 2.71
CA LEU A 156 -15.53 7.87 2.02
C LEU A 156 -14.30 8.32 2.82
N HIS A 157 -14.40 9.44 3.53
CA HIS A 157 -13.35 9.91 4.43
C HIS A 157 -13.19 8.98 5.62
N GLY A 158 -14.29 8.53 6.22
CA GLY A 158 -14.29 7.59 7.34
C GLY A 158 -13.61 6.27 6.99
N GLU A 159 -13.95 5.69 5.83
CA GLU A 159 -13.26 4.51 5.28
C GLU A 159 -11.77 4.76 5.10
N ALA A 160 -11.41 5.84 4.40
CA ALA A 160 -10.01 6.12 4.09
C ALA A 160 -9.17 6.44 5.34
N SER A 161 -9.75 7.12 6.34
CA SER A 161 -9.09 7.41 7.61
C SER A 161 -8.87 6.14 8.42
N ASP A 162 -9.90 5.30 8.58
CA ASP A 162 -9.78 4.03 9.32
C ASP A 162 -8.72 3.12 8.68
N CYS A 163 -8.71 3.00 7.35
CA CYS A 163 -7.67 2.25 6.64
C CYS A 163 -6.27 2.86 6.86
N ALA A 164 -6.14 4.19 6.79
CA ALA A 164 -4.87 4.88 6.99
C ALA A 164 -4.33 4.75 8.42
N ASP A 165 -5.21 4.75 9.41
CA ASP A 165 -4.87 4.59 10.83
C ASP A 165 -4.42 3.16 11.11
N ASN A 166 -5.21 2.16 10.72
CA ASN A 166 -4.88 0.74 10.89
C ASN A 166 -3.58 0.35 10.17
N LEU A 167 -3.41 0.72 8.90
CA LEU A 167 -2.16 0.45 8.18
C LEU A 167 -1.01 1.31 8.71
N GLY A 168 -1.31 2.46 9.32
CA GLY A 168 -0.32 3.31 9.99
C GLY A 168 0.33 2.61 11.19
N GLU A 169 -0.40 1.74 11.89
CA GLU A 169 0.17 0.89 12.95
C GLU A 169 1.24 -0.06 12.42
N LEU A 170 1.19 -0.39 11.13
CA LEU A 170 2.13 -1.28 10.46
C LEU A 170 3.29 -0.53 9.79
N GLU A 171 3.31 0.80 9.76
CA GLU A 171 4.23 1.60 8.93
C GLU A 171 5.69 1.16 9.05
N GLU A 172 6.20 0.99 10.28
CA GLU A 172 7.59 0.56 10.51
C GLU A 172 7.87 -0.85 9.95
N THR A 173 6.91 -1.77 10.10
CA THR A 173 7.03 -3.14 9.56
C THR A 173 6.94 -3.15 8.03
N LEU A 174 6.09 -2.30 7.45
CA LEU A 174 5.99 -2.13 5.99
C LEU A 174 7.25 -1.50 5.40
N GLU A 175 7.86 -0.51 6.08
CA GLU A 175 9.14 0.08 5.70
C GLU A 175 10.26 -0.97 5.73
N ALA A 176 10.33 -1.77 6.80
CA ALA A 176 11.31 -2.85 6.93
C ALA A 176 11.14 -3.91 5.84
N MET A 177 9.91 -4.32 5.51
CA MET A 177 9.68 -5.29 4.44
C MET A 177 10.00 -4.74 3.06
N ASN A 178 9.65 -3.47 2.79
CA ASN A 178 9.84 -2.88 1.46
C ASN A 178 11.32 -2.59 1.14
N LEU A 179 12.15 -2.30 2.15
CA LEU A 179 13.54 -1.88 1.97
C LEU A 179 14.56 -2.93 2.44
N GLY A 180 14.20 -3.79 3.37
CA GLY A 180 15.10 -4.77 3.98
C GLY A 180 15.41 -5.96 3.07
N PRO A 181 16.47 -6.71 3.38
CA PRO A 181 16.76 -7.99 2.72
C PRO A 181 15.75 -9.08 3.14
N ALA A 182 15.73 -10.18 2.40
CA ALA A 182 14.81 -11.31 2.62
C ALA A 182 14.84 -11.86 4.06
N GLU A 183 16.00 -11.86 4.71
CA GLU A 183 16.13 -12.26 6.11
C GLU A 183 15.32 -11.34 7.06
N VAL A 184 15.38 -10.02 6.84
CA VAL A 184 14.60 -9.04 7.62
C VAL A 184 13.11 -9.20 7.34
N VAL A 185 12.73 -9.46 6.08
CA VAL A 185 11.34 -9.76 5.71
C VAL A 185 10.85 -10.99 6.48
N ALA A 186 11.60 -12.10 6.46
CA ALA A 186 11.25 -13.32 7.18
C ALA A 186 11.05 -13.08 8.69
N GLN A 187 11.91 -12.29 9.32
CA GLN A 187 11.80 -11.96 10.75
C GLN A 187 10.60 -11.05 11.06
N THR A 188 10.21 -10.18 10.10
CA THR A 188 9.16 -9.17 10.29
C THR A 188 7.77 -9.74 10.02
N LEU A 189 7.64 -10.62 9.02
CA LEU A 189 6.37 -11.16 8.52
C LEU A 189 5.44 -11.72 9.61
N PRO A 190 5.91 -12.56 10.57
CA PRO A 190 5.04 -13.10 11.61
C PRO A 190 4.38 -12.01 12.45
N SER A 191 5.16 -11.00 12.88
CA SER A 191 4.63 -9.90 13.70
C SER A 191 3.64 -9.02 12.93
N MET A 192 3.91 -8.79 11.66
CA MET A 192 3.04 -8.01 10.78
C MET A 192 1.71 -8.74 10.54
N LEU A 193 1.74 -10.04 10.25
CA LEU A 193 0.54 -10.87 10.10
C LEU A 193 -0.29 -10.92 11.39
N GLN A 194 0.36 -11.02 12.56
CA GLN A 194 -0.35 -10.96 13.85
C GLN A 194 -1.07 -9.62 14.06
N ASN A 195 -0.42 -8.52 13.70
CA ASN A 195 -1.06 -7.20 13.75
C ASN A 195 -2.20 -7.09 12.75
N LEU A 196 -2.08 -7.64 11.54
CA LEU A 196 -3.21 -7.72 10.60
C LEU A 196 -4.37 -8.56 11.15
N GLY A 197 -4.10 -9.66 11.86
CA GLY A 197 -5.13 -10.43 12.56
C GLY A 197 -5.85 -9.62 13.64
N ARG A 198 -5.13 -8.73 14.34
CA ARG A 198 -5.74 -7.77 15.27
C ARG A 198 -6.58 -6.72 14.54
N ILE A 199 -6.06 -6.15 13.46
CA ILE A 199 -6.76 -5.17 12.64
C ILE A 199 -8.04 -5.76 12.06
N TRP A 200 -8.02 -7.01 11.57
CA TRP A 200 -9.20 -7.73 11.11
C TRP A 200 -10.27 -7.86 12.20
N TYR A 201 -9.85 -8.03 13.45
CA TYR A 201 -10.77 -8.10 14.57
C TYR A 201 -11.38 -6.73 14.93
N SER A 202 -10.61 -5.64 14.84
CA SER A 202 -11.00 -4.33 15.39
C SER A 202 -11.41 -3.27 14.37
N SER A 203 -11.02 -3.42 13.10
CA SER A 203 -11.30 -2.44 12.05
C SER A 203 -12.76 -2.51 11.60
N ARG A 204 -13.27 -1.36 11.14
CA ARG A 204 -14.64 -1.22 10.64
C ARG A 204 -14.77 -1.54 9.14
N PHE A 205 -13.66 -1.44 8.41
CA PHE A 205 -13.64 -1.58 6.95
C PHE A 205 -12.63 -2.63 6.50
N PHE A 206 -11.48 -2.71 7.16
CA PHE A 206 -10.40 -3.63 6.84
C PHE A 206 -10.70 -5.08 7.27
N ASN A 207 -11.83 -5.30 7.98
CA ASN A 207 -12.40 -6.61 8.29
C ASN A 207 -13.20 -7.23 7.12
N THR A 208 -13.04 -6.69 5.90
CA THR A 208 -13.70 -7.19 4.69
C THR A 208 -12.70 -7.82 3.73
N GLU A 209 -13.12 -8.89 3.05
CA GLU A 209 -12.32 -9.54 2.00
C GLU A 209 -11.93 -8.56 0.89
N THR A 210 -12.80 -7.59 0.58
CA THR A 210 -12.56 -6.57 -0.46
C THR A 210 -11.34 -5.70 -0.21
N LEU A 211 -10.91 -5.54 1.04
CA LEU A 211 -9.72 -4.76 1.39
C LEU A 211 -8.56 -5.66 1.83
N MET A 212 -8.84 -6.64 2.69
CA MET A 212 -7.79 -7.48 3.27
C MET A 212 -7.10 -8.38 2.24
N LEU A 213 -7.86 -9.05 1.37
CA LEU A 213 -7.27 -9.96 0.38
C LEU A 213 -6.35 -9.21 -0.59
N PRO A 214 -6.77 -8.11 -1.25
CA PRO A 214 -5.86 -7.34 -2.10
C PRO A 214 -4.63 -6.81 -1.35
N PHE A 215 -4.73 -6.50 -0.06
CA PHE A 215 -3.57 -6.09 0.73
C PHE A 215 -2.60 -7.26 0.94
N LEU A 216 -3.10 -8.43 1.35
CA LEU A 216 -2.31 -9.64 1.53
C LEU A 216 -1.63 -10.09 0.23
N GLU A 217 -2.28 -9.94 -0.92
CA GLU A 217 -1.64 -10.18 -2.22
C GLU A 217 -0.44 -9.26 -2.48
N ARG A 218 -0.56 -7.98 -2.10
CA ARG A 218 0.57 -7.03 -2.23
C ARG A 218 1.70 -7.41 -1.29
N VAL A 219 1.41 -7.93 -0.10
CA VAL A 219 2.43 -8.44 0.82
C VAL A 219 3.12 -9.67 0.21
N ALA A 220 2.36 -10.65 -0.29
CA ALA A 220 2.90 -11.83 -0.95
C ALA A 220 3.78 -11.46 -2.15
N ARG A 221 3.31 -10.54 -3.00
CA ARG A 221 4.09 -10.03 -4.13
C ARG A 221 5.36 -9.31 -3.67
N ASN A 222 5.28 -8.47 -2.65
CA ASN A 222 6.45 -7.76 -2.13
C ASN A 222 7.49 -8.73 -1.56
N ALA A 223 7.06 -9.80 -0.86
CA ALA A 223 7.97 -10.85 -0.42
C ALA A 223 8.69 -11.50 -1.61
N VAL A 224 7.97 -11.81 -2.68
CA VAL A 224 8.58 -12.31 -3.93
C VAL A 224 9.56 -11.30 -4.51
N GLU A 225 9.18 -10.02 -4.64
CA GLU A 225 10.05 -8.96 -5.18
C GLU A 225 11.36 -8.78 -4.39
N VAL A 226 11.30 -8.86 -3.06
CA VAL A 226 12.50 -8.80 -2.21
C VAL A 226 13.41 -9.99 -2.45
N VAL A 227 12.81 -11.19 -2.50
CA VAL A 227 13.53 -12.43 -2.75
C VAL A 227 14.18 -12.45 -4.14
N THR A 228 13.45 -12.02 -5.17
CA THR A 228 13.97 -11.96 -6.54
C THR A 228 15.08 -10.92 -6.68
N ARG A 229 15.00 -9.82 -5.93
CA ARG A 229 16.04 -8.78 -5.89
C ARG A 229 17.33 -9.27 -5.23
N ASP A 230 17.21 -9.98 -4.11
CA ASP A 230 18.37 -10.39 -3.31
C ASP A 230 19.11 -11.59 -3.93
N VAL A 231 18.39 -12.50 -4.59
CA VAL A 231 18.97 -13.67 -5.28
C VAL A 231 19.46 -13.26 -6.67
N THR A 232 20.72 -12.84 -6.74
CA THR A 232 21.34 -12.45 -8.01
C THR A 232 21.99 -13.64 -8.71
N VAL A 233 21.59 -13.90 -9.95
CA VAL A 233 22.15 -15.02 -10.74
C VAL A 233 23.65 -14.85 -11.06
N ALA A 234 24.16 -13.62 -11.07
CA ALA A 234 25.61 -13.37 -11.18
C ALA A 234 26.41 -13.96 -10.01
N ALA A 235 25.78 -14.18 -8.86
CA ALA A 235 26.40 -14.82 -7.70
C ALA A 235 26.27 -16.35 -7.70
N PHE A 236 25.61 -16.94 -8.71
CA PHE A 236 25.37 -18.39 -8.78
C PHE A 236 26.68 -19.20 -8.63
N GLY A 237 26.64 -20.26 -7.84
CA GLY A 237 27.83 -21.07 -7.50
C GLY A 237 28.62 -20.56 -6.28
N SER A 238 28.29 -19.39 -5.72
CA SER A 238 28.94 -18.86 -4.52
C SER A 238 28.14 -19.15 -3.24
N ASP A 239 28.83 -19.17 -2.09
CA ASP A 239 28.19 -19.27 -0.77
C ASP A 239 27.14 -18.16 -0.55
N ARG A 240 27.45 -16.94 -1.03
CA ARG A 240 26.52 -15.79 -0.96
C ARG A 240 25.20 -16.06 -1.69
N PHE A 241 25.23 -16.76 -2.81
CA PHE A 241 24.01 -17.15 -3.53
C PHE A 241 23.21 -18.17 -2.73
N LEU A 242 23.87 -19.18 -2.17
CA LEU A 242 23.24 -20.19 -1.33
C LEU A 242 22.55 -19.56 -0.11
N ASP A 243 23.25 -18.65 0.58
CA ASP A 243 22.72 -17.93 1.75
C ASP A 243 21.50 -17.07 1.37
N SER A 244 21.59 -16.32 0.27
CA SER A 244 20.51 -15.45 -0.19
C SER A 244 19.28 -16.25 -0.64
N ALA A 245 19.49 -17.36 -1.35
CA ALA A 245 18.42 -18.24 -1.80
C ALA A 245 17.75 -18.98 -0.64
N ALA A 246 18.52 -19.45 0.34
CA ALA A 246 17.99 -20.06 1.56
C ALA A 246 17.20 -19.05 2.40
N GLY A 247 17.72 -17.82 2.57
CA GLY A 247 17.00 -16.74 3.26
C GLY A 247 15.71 -16.36 2.54
N GLY A 248 15.73 -16.32 1.21
CA GLY A 248 14.55 -16.05 0.40
C GLY A 248 13.49 -17.16 0.47
N GLN A 249 13.91 -18.42 0.44
CA GLN A 249 13.02 -19.56 0.64
C GLN A 249 12.34 -19.48 2.02
N ASN A 250 13.14 -19.26 3.08
CA ASN A 250 12.62 -19.10 4.44
C ASN A 250 11.61 -17.95 4.55
N ALA A 251 11.82 -16.82 3.86
CA ALA A 251 10.85 -15.72 3.87
C ALA A 251 9.49 -16.11 3.26
N LEU A 252 9.49 -16.91 2.19
CA LEU A 252 8.26 -17.38 1.52
C LEU A 252 7.54 -18.47 2.34
N ASP A 253 8.30 -19.35 3.00
CA ASP A 253 7.75 -20.37 3.90
C ASP A 253 7.11 -19.70 5.15
N VAL A 254 7.82 -18.76 5.77
CA VAL A 254 7.33 -18.00 6.93
C VAL A 254 6.08 -17.17 6.61
N TRP A 255 5.97 -16.63 5.39
CA TRP A 255 4.74 -15.98 4.92
C TRP A 255 3.54 -16.91 5.00
N GLU A 256 3.67 -18.13 4.45
CA GLU A 256 2.59 -19.11 4.41
C GLU A 256 2.27 -19.64 5.82
N GLU A 257 3.28 -20.01 6.59
CA GLU A 257 3.12 -20.46 7.98
C GLU A 257 2.46 -19.39 8.86
N GLY A 258 2.92 -18.13 8.75
CA GLY A 258 2.36 -17.01 9.49
C GLY A 258 0.90 -16.77 9.17
N TYR A 259 0.50 -16.92 7.91
CA TYR A 259 -0.90 -16.79 7.49
C TYR A 259 -1.78 -17.84 8.18
N PHE A 260 -1.37 -19.12 8.13
CA PHE A 260 -2.13 -20.19 8.75
C PHE A 260 -2.15 -20.09 10.28
N ALA A 261 -1.08 -19.59 10.89
CA ALA A 261 -1.04 -19.31 12.31
C ALA A 261 -2.08 -18.25 12.72
N VAL A 262 -2.19 -17.15 11.97
CA VAL A 262 -3.21 -16.11 12.22
C VAL A 262 -4.61 -16.65 11.98
N ARG A 263 -4.82 -17.41 10.88
CA ARG A 263 -6.09 -18.07 10.61
C ARG A 263 -6.57 -18.91 11.79
N SER A 264 -5.72 -19.81 12.29
CA SER A 264 -6.05 -20.66 13.44
C SER A 264 -6.47 -19.83 14.64
N GLN A 265 -5.76 -18.73 14.92
CA GLN A 265 -6.11 -17.85 16.04
C GLN A 265 -7.44 -17.09 15.85
N VAL A 266 -7.80 -16.74 14.61
CA VAL A 266 -9.08 -16.10 14.31
C VAL A 266 -10.23 -17.10 14.44
N GLU A 267 -10.03 -18.34 13.97
CA GLU A 267 -10.98 -19.44 14.12
C GLU A 267 -11.22 -19.79 15.61
N ASP A 268 -10.16 -19.87 16.42
CA ASP A 268 -10.23 -20.13 17.86
C ASP A 268 -11.02 -19.05 18.63
N LYS A 269 -10.98 -17.80 18.14
CA LYS A 269 -11.72 -16.67 18.74
C LYS A 269 -13.20 -16.64 18.35
N GLY A 270 -13.65 -17.53 17.46
CA GLY A 270 -15.06 -17.66 17.09
C GLY A 270 -15.63 -16.45 16.35
N MET A 271 -14.82 -15.77 15.54
CA MET A 271 -15.27 -14.62 14.74
C MET A 271 -16.30 -15.03 13.68
N ILE A 272 -17.28 -14.17 13.45
CA ILE A 272 -18.29 -14.37 12.39
C ILE A 272 -17.63 -14.28 11.01
N GLU A 273 -16.67 -13.36 10.86
CA GLU A 273 -15.93 -13.15 9.62
C GLU A 273 -14.71 -14.08 9.57
N SER A 274 -14.74 -15.02 8.63
CA SER A 274 -13.70 -16.02 8.46
C SER A 274 -12.43 -15.41 7.85
N TRP A 275 -11.27 -15.66 8.48
CA TRP A 275 -9.95 -15.46 7.88
C TRP A 275 -9.65 -16.64 6.93
N ASP A 276 -10.36 -16.72 5.81
CA ASP A 276 -10.11 -17.74 4.79
C ASP A 276 -10.22 -17.12 3.40
N PHE A 277 -9.09 -16.65 2.89
CA PHE A 277 -8.99 -16.02 1.59
C PHE A 277 -8.50 -17.00 0.51
N ASP A 278 -8.62 -16.60 -0.76
CA ASP A 278 -8.19 -17.39 -1.90
C ASP A 278 -6.69 -17.74 -1.83
N ARG A 279 -6.43 -19.02 -1.58
CA ARG A 279 -5.09 -19.58 -1.41
C ARG A 279 -4.27 -19.58 -2.69
N VAL A 280 -4.91 -19.66 -3.86
CA VAL A 280 -4.19 -19.63 -5.15
C VAL A 280 -3.60 -18.23 -5.34
N ARG A 281 -4.40 -17.21 -5.04
CA ARG A 281 -3.99 -15.80 -5.11
C ARG A 281 -2.88 -15.46 -4.12
N LEU A 282 -2.94 -15.98 -2.89
CA LEU A 282 -1.94 -15.70 -1.86
C LEU A 282 -0.64 -16.51 -1.99
N PHE A 283 -0.73 -17.78 -2.42
CA PHE A 283 0.40 -18.72 -2.34
C PHE A 283 0.89 -19.26 -3.67
N GLY A 284 0.13 -19.12 -4.76
CA GLY A 284 0.51 -19.70 -6.05
C GLY A 284 1.90 -19.22 -6.50
N ARG A 285 2.10 -17.90 -6.54
CA ARG A 285 3.38 -17.29 -6.93
C ARG A 285 4.48 -17.53 -5.89
N THR A 286 4.18 -17.43 -4.59
CA THR A 286 5.20 -17.61 -3.54
C THR A 286 5.72 -19.05 -3.50
N ARG A 287 4.83 -20.04 -3.60
CA ARG A 287 5.22 -21.47 -3.66
C ARG A 287 6.02 -21.79 -4.92
N PHE A 288 5.60 -21.25 -6.07
CA PHE A 288 6.35 -21.42 -7.30
C PHE A 288 7.78 -20.88 -7.19
N VAL A 289 7.94 -19.64 -6.71
CA VAL A 289 9.27 -19.04 -6.52
C VAL A 289 10.08 -19.81 -5.46
N GLY A 290 9.45 -20.26 -4.37
CA GLY A 290 10.10 -21.09 -3.35
C GLY A 290 10.65 -22.41 -3.91
N MET A 291 9.87 -23.07 -4.78
CA MET A 291 10.32 -24.27 -5.51
C MET A 291 11.52 -23.97 -6.40
N VAL A 292 11.44 -22.91 -7.22
CA VAL A 292 12.54 -22.47 -8.09
C VAL A 292 13.81 -22.23 -7.27
N LEU A 293 13.74 -21.50 -6.15
CA LEU A 293 14.89 -21.25 -5.30
C LEU A 293 15.52 -22.53 -4.74
N LYS A 294 14.69 -23.49 -4.33
CA LYS A 294 15.15 -24.78 -3.82
C LYS A 294 15.94 -25.55 -4.89
N ASP A 295 15.42 -25.60 -6.10
CA ASP A 295 16.07 -26.25 -7.25
C ASP A 295 17.40 -25.54 -7.59
N LEU A 296 17.41 -24.21 -7.55
CA LEU A 296 18.62 -23.41 -7.77
C LEU A 296 19.71 -23.66 -6.73
N VAL A 297 19.34 -23.80 -5.46
CA VAL A 297 20.27 -24.15 -4.38
C VAL A 297 20.89 -25.53 -4.62
N GLN A 298 20.08 -26.51 -5.06
CA GLN A 298 20.58 -27.84 -5.41
C GLN A 298 21.55 -27.79 -6.57
N LEU A 299 21.19 -27.09 -7.65
CA LEU A 299 22.06 -26.90 -8.82
C LEU A 299 23.37 -26.20 -8.45
N SER A 300 23.32 -25.13 -7.67
CA SER A 300 24.52 -24.39 -7.26
C SER A 300 25.47 -25.25 -6.40
N ARG A 301 24.93 -26.18 -5.61
CA ARG A 301 25.76 -27.14 -4.84
C ARG A 301 26.39 -28.18 -5.74
N ALA A 302 25.64 -28.74 -6.68
CA ALA A 302 26.14 -29.70 -7.66
C ALA A 302 27.23 -29.08 -8.57
N SER A 303 27.07 -27.81 -8.98
CA SER A 303 28.10 -27.13 -9.78
C SER A 303 29.43 -26.98 -9.05
N ALA A 304 29.39 -26.73 -7.73
CA ALA A 304 30.60 -26.58 -6.92
C ALA A 304 31.37 -27.89 -6.72
N GLN A 305 30.74 -29.04 -6.95
CA GLN A 305 31.31 -30.38 -6.73
C GLN A 305 31.97 -31.01 -7.97
N GLY A 306 32.08 -30.28 -9.10
CA GLY A 306 32.95 -30.67 -10.22
C GLY A 306 32.27 -31.00 -11.55
N ALA A 307 31.04 -30.52 -11.79
CA ALA A 307 30.31 -30.74 -13.04
C ALA A 307 30.49 -29.60 -14.09
N GLU A 308 31.70 -29.03 -14.23
CA GLU A 308 31.96 -27.80 -15.02
C GLU A 308 31.52 -27.85 -16.51
N GLY A 309 31.48 -29.03 -17.14
CA GLY A 309 31.23 -29.16 -18.59
C GLY A 309 29.76 -29.13 -19.03
N VAL A 310 28.84 -29.64 -18.20
CA VAL A 310 27.38 -29.66 -18.49
C VAL A 310 26.71 -28.40 -17.94
N PHE A 311 27.34 -27.76 -16.96
CA PHE A 311 26.74 -26.67 -16.20
C PHE A 311 26.74 -25.33 -16.90
N GLU A 312 27.68 -25.02 -17.82
CA GLU A 312 27.76 -23.66 -18.37
C GLU A 312 26.60 -23.36 -19.36
N GLU A 313 26.14 -24.37 -20.10
CA GLU A 313 24.97 -24.24 -20.98
C GLU A 313 23.66 -24.22 -20.16
N ALA A 314 23.59 -25.01 -19.08
CA ALA A 314 22.49 -24.98 -18.13
C ALA A 314 22.41 -23.65 -17.36
N ARG A 315 23.56 -23.09 -16.96
CA ARG A 315 23.71 -21.80 -16.28
C ARG A 315 23.24 -20.65 -17.15
N GLN A 316 23.64 -20.61 -18.42
CA GLN A 316 23.21 -19.55 -19.33
C GLN A 316 21.70 -19.60 -19.61
N ARG A 317 21.13 -20.80 -19.80
CA ARG A 317 19.67 -20.98 -19.98
C ARG A 317 18.88 -20.65 -18.71
N LEU A 318 19.45 -20.97 -17.55
CA LEU A 318 18.90 -20.67 -16.23
C LEU A 318 18.94 -19.15 -15.97
N LEU A 319 20.02 -18.46 -16.34
CA LEU A 319 20.09 -17.01 -16.35
C LEU A 319 18.98 -16.37 -17.21
N ASP A 320 18.77 -16.89 -18.42
CA ASP A 320 17.75 -16.38 -19.34
C ASP A 320 16.33 -16.62 -18.80
N SER A 321 16.03 -17.83 -18.31
CA SER A 321 14.72 -18.20 -17.75
C SER A 321 14.43 -17.46 -16.43
N LEU A 322 15.40 -17.37 -15.53
CA LEU A 322 15.27 -16.60 -14.29
C LEU A 322 15.10 -15.11 -14.56
N SER A 323 15.75 -14.54 -15.58
CA SER A 323 15.49 -13.14 -15.94
C SER A 323 14.05 -12.91 -16.39
N GLY A 324 13.43 -13.89 -17.06
CA GLY A 324 12.01 -13.86 -17.42
C GLY A 324 11.06 -14.00 -16.22
N VAL A 325 11.35 -14.96 -15.34
CA VAL A 325 10.52 -15.27 -14.15
C VAL A 325 10.65 -14.22 -13.05
N LEU A 326 11.87 -13.73 -12.80
CA LEU A 326 12.19 -12.77 -11.74
C LEU A 326 12.10 -11.30 -12.21
N GLY A 327 12.31 -11.03 -13.51
CA GLY A 327 12.33 -9.68 -14.09
C GLY A 327 11.01 -9.21 -14.72
N GLY A 328 10.02 -10.10 -14.86
CA GLY A 328 8.73 -9.78 -15.48
C GLY A 328 7.68 -9.30 -14.47
N GLY A 329 7.24 -8.05 -14.62
CA GLY A 329 5.94 -7.59 -14.14
C GLY A 329 4.83 -8.25 -14.96
N ALA A 330 4.59 -9.54 -14.74
CA ALA A 330 3.58 -10.27 -15.50
C ALA A 330 2.17 -9.87 -15.07
N GLU A 331 1.39 -9.47 -16.08
CA GLU A 331 -0.06 -9.63 -16.08
C GLU A 331 -0.41 -11.10 -15.78
N ASP A 332 -1.50 -11.31 -15.05
CA ASP A 332 -1.92 -12.56 -14.37
C ASP A 332 -2.05 -13.84 -15.24
N GLY A 333 -1.68 -13.82 -16.53
CA GLY A 333 -1.76 -14.96 -17.44
C GLY A 333 -0.52 -15.87 -17.52
N SER A 334 0.59 -15.57 -16.83
CA SER A 334 1.90 -16.18 -17.14
C SER A 334 2.41 -17.25 -16.15
N LEU A 335 1.80 -17.42 -14.97
CA LEU A 335 2.35 -18.33 -13.95
C LEU A 335 2.34 -19.80 -14.38
N ALA A 336 1.24 -20.27 -14.96
CA ALA A 336 1.15 -21.66 -15.45
C ALA A 336 2.12 -21.95 -16.61
N ASN A 337 2.40 -20.94 -17.44
CA ASN A 337 3.35 -21.08 -18.54
C ASN A 337 4.79 -21.16 -18.00
N TRP A 338 5.13 -20.34 -17.01
CA TRP A 338 6.44 -20.39 -16.36
C TRP A 338 6.67 -21.65 -15.53
N GLU A 339 5.64 -22.13 -14.83
CA GLU A 339 5.70 -23.39 -14.10
C GLU A 339 5.96 -24.56 -15.05
N PHE A 340 5.26 -24.58 -16.19
CA PHE A 340 5.47 -25.59 -17.22
C PHE A 340 6.89 -25.51 -17.84
N GLU A 341 7.36 -24.31 -18.20
CA GLU A 341 8.70 -24.10 -18.75
C GLU A 341 9.80 -24.51 -17.76
N TRP A 342 9.61 -24.22 -16.47
CA TRP A 342 10.52 -24.59 -15.40
C TRP A 342 10.57 -26.11 -15.17
N LEU A 343 9.41 -26.76 -15.07
CA LEU A 343 9.34 -28.22 -14.89
C LEU A 343 10.00 -28.98 -16.05
N GLN A 344 9.80 -28.51 -17.29
CA GLN A 344 10.52 -29.06 -18.44
C GLN A 344 12.03 -28.88 -18.34
N PHE A 345 12.49 -27.76 -17.78
CA PHE A 345 13.92 -27.54 -17.55
C PHE A 345 14.49 -28.49 -16.51
N VAL A 346 13.82 -28.65 -15.36
CA VAL A 346 14.20 -29.57 -14.29
C VAL A 346 14.34 -31.01 -14.81
N ASP A 347 13.36 -31.47 -15.60
CA ASP A 347 13.37 -32.79 -16.24
C ASP A 347 14.55 -32.96 -17.21
N ARG A 348 14.80 -31.96 -18.07
CA ARG A 348 15.94 -31.98 -19.03
C ARG A 348 17.30 -32.02 -18.36
N VAL A 349 17.46 -31.30 -17.24
CA VAL A 349 18.74 -31.23 -16.50
C VAL A 349 18.92 -32.46 -15.60
N GLN A 350 17.90 -33.33 -15.50
CA GLN A 350 17.98 -34.53 -14.67
C GLN A 350 18.38 -34.18 -13.23
N LEU A 351 17.72 -33.15 -12.69
CA LEU A 351 18.07 -32.52 -11.42
C LEU A 351 18.07 -33.54 -10.26
N ASP A 352 17.13 -34.47 -10.27
CA ASP A 352 17.08 -35.60 -9.32
C ASP A 352 18.35 -36.45 -9.37
N THR A 353 18.89 -36.69 -10.57
CA THR A 353 20.10 -37.48 -10.81
C THR A 353 21.35 -36.73 -10.37
N LEU A 354 21.40 -35.41 -10.56
CA LEU A 354 22.49 -34.55 -10.08
C LEU A 354 22.48 -34.37 -8.56
N SER A 355 21.32 -34.46 -7.90
CA SER A 355 21.21 -34.36 -6.44
C SER A 355 21.71 -35.61 -5.70
N GLN A 356 21.87 -36.74 -6.42
CA GLN A 356 22.34 -38.02 -5.89
C GLN A 356 23.83 -38.28 -6.11
N MET A 357 24.50 -37.45 -6.92
CA MET A 357 25.95 -37.45 -7.12
C MET A 357 26.62 -36.55 -6.09
#